data_AF-A0A969SB56-F1
#
_entry.id   AF-A0A969SB56-F1
#
_cell.length_a   1.000
_cell.length_b   1.000
_cell.length_c   1.000
_cell.angle_alpha   90.00
_cell.angle_beta   90.00
_cell.angle_gamma   90.00
#
_symmetry.space_group_name_H-M   'P 1'
#
loop_
_entity.id
_entity.type
_entity.pdbx_description
1 polymer ?
#
loop_
_entity_poly.entity_id
_entity_poly.type
_entity_poly.pdbx_seq_one_letter_code
_entity_poly.pdbx_strand_id
1 'polypeptide(L)'
;MKRIGLTGSIGSGKSTVSALLRAQRYSCAGRGSAVSRSVSSSEEVRTEVMQKFGPEFVLETGLNRPALAKLVFDNPEARAALNAIIHPRVRSEMARRQAELEAAGAAVVVQDIPLLFENGLQTLF
;
A
#
# COMPACT_ATOMS: atom_id res chain seq x y z
N MET A 1 -21.45 4.60 1.26
CA MET A 1 -20.49 4.61 0.14
C MET A 1 -20.17 3.18 -0.27
N LYS A 2 -20.06 2.84 -1.56
CA LYS A 2 -19.63 1.50 -2.00
C LYS A 2 -18.10 1.40 -2.05
N ARG A 3 -17.54 0.33 -1.51
CA ARG A 3 -16.10 0.06 -1.49
C ARG A 3 -15.76 -1.04 -2.49
N ILE A 4 -14.71 -0.85 -3.26
CA ILE A 4 -14.26 -1.82 -4.28
C ILE A 4 -12.76 -2.06 -4.12
N GLY A 5 -12.38 -3.30 -3.81
CA GLY A 5 -10.98 -3.72 -3.85
C GLY A 5 -10.57 -4.07 -5.27
N LEU A 6 -9.56 -3.40 -5.82
CA LEU A 6 -8.98 -3.72 -7.12
C LEU A 6 -7.66 -4.48 -6.89
N THR A 7 -7.60 -5.74 -7.30
CA THR A 7 -6.42 -6.59 -7.12
C THR A 7 -6.03 -7.31 -8.42
N GLY A 8 -4.87 -7.96 -8.43
CA GLY A 8 -4.28 -8.57 -9.63
C GLY A 8 -2.75 -8.48 -9.66
N SER A 9 -2.10 -9.38 -10.40
CA SER A 9 -0.64 -9.50 -10.49
C SER A 9 0.06 -8.30 -11.13
N ILE A 10 1.38 -8.16 -10.93
CA ILE A 10 2.19 -7.13 -11.62
C ILE A 10 2.00 -7.31 -13.14
N GLY A 11 1.71 -6.20 -13.85
CA GLY A 11 1.45 -6.23 -15.30
C GLY A 11 -0.01 -6.51 -15.71
N SER A 12 -0.91 -6.85 -14.78
CA SER A 12 -2.31 -7.23 -15.10
C SER A 12 -3.25 -6.10 -15.57
N GLY A 13 -2.73 -4.91 -15.89
CA GLY A 13 -3.57 -3.80 -16.34
C GLY A 13 -4.42 -3.09 -15.27
N LYS A 14 -4.23 -3.36 -13.97
CA LYS A 14 -4.95 -2.65 -12.87
C LYS A 14 -4.87 -1.13 -12.96
N SER A 15 -3.72 -0.60 -13.37
CA SER A 15 -3.56 0.85 -13.55
C SER A 15 -4.47 1.39 -14.66
N THR A 16 -4.72 0.62 -15.72
CA THR A 16 -5.67 0.93 -16.79
C THR A 16 -7.11 0.92 -16.26
N VAL A 17 -7.51 -0.11 -15.51
CA VAL A 17 -8.84 -0.20 -14.90
C VAL A 17 -9.07 0.95 -13.91
N SER A 18 -8.08 1.26 -13.07
CA SER A 18 -8.13 2.39 -12.15
C SER A 18 -8.25 3.74 -12.88
N ALA A 19 -7.60 3.90 -14.05
CA ALA A 19 -7.73 5.10 -14.87
C ALA A 19 -9.11 5.23 -15.53
N LEU A 20 -9.66 4.12 -16.03
CA LEU A 20 -11.01 4.07 -16.62
C LEU A 20 -12.09 4.41 -15.58
N LEU A 21 -11.96 3.89 -14.35
CA LEU A 21 -12.88 4.19 -13.27
C LEU A 21 -12.82 5.67 -12.85
N ARG A 22 -11.63 6.29 -12.84
CA ARG A 22 -11.49 7.74 -12.64
C ARG A 22 -12.17 8.55 -13.74
N ALA A 23 -12.02 8.14 -15.00
CA ALA A 23 -12.65 8.81 -16.14
C ALA A 23 -14.18 8.80 -16.06
N GLN A 24 -14.76 7.78 -15.42
CA GLN A 24 -16.21 7.64 -15.17
C GLN A 24 -16.70 8.39 -13.92
N ARG A 25 -15.89 9.31 -13.35
CA ARG A 25 -16.19 10.07 -12.12
C ARG A 25 -16.31 9.24 -10.84
N TYR A 26 -15.80 8.00 -10.84
CA TYR A 26 -15.64 7.24 -9.59
C TYR A 26 -14.37 7.69 -8.87
N SER A 27 -14.49 8.01 -7.58
CA SER A 27 -13.36 8.42 -6.74
C SER A 27 -12.43 7.24 -6.45
N CYS A 28 -11.44 7.02 -7.31
CA CYS A 28 -10.49 5.93 -7.12
C CYS A 28 -9.34 6.37 -6.21
N ALA A 29 -9.40 6.00 -4.93
CA ALA A 29 -8.27 6.10 -4.01
C ALA A 29 -7.07 5.34 -4.60
N GLY A 30 -6.04 6.10 -4.94
CA GLY A 30 -4.95 5.67 -5.80
C GLY A 30 -4.25 4.37 -5.41
N ARG A 31 -3.81 3.65 -6.45
CA ARG A 31 -2.64 2.77 -6.53
C ARG A 31 -2.08 2.40 -5.16
N GLY A 32 -2.20 1.16 -4.72
CA GLY A 32 -1.53 0.67 -3.50
C GLY A 32 -0.03 0.94 -3.50
N SER A 33 0.58 1.06 -4.70
CA SER A 33 1.97 1.50 -4.86
C SER A 33 2.25 2.96 -4.47
N ALA A 34 1.26 3.85 -4.44
CA ALA A 34 1.39 5.26 -4.03
C ALA A 34 1.19 5.42 -2.51
N VAL A 35 0.25 4.67 -1.92
CA VAL A 35 0.09 4.59 -0.45
C VAL A 35 1.29 3.88 0.18
N SER A 36 1.72 2.75 -0.39
CA SER A 36 2.94 2.06 0.05
C SER A 36 4.17 2.96 -0.11
N ARG A 37 4.23 3.79 -1.16
CA ARG A 37 5.31 4.79 -1.32
C ARG A 37 5.26 5.88 -0.25
N SER A 38 4.10 6.47 0.02
CA SER A 38 4.00 7.51 1.06
C SER A 38 4.33 6.98 2.45
N VAL A 39 3.90 5.75 2.76
CA VAL A 39 4.22 5.08 4.02
C VAL A 39 5.71 4.72 4.10
N SER A 40 6.33 4.24 3.01
CA SER A 40 7.78 3.94 2.99
C SER A 40 8.67 5.18 3.09
N SER A 41 8.11 6.37 2.91
CA SER A 41 8.81 7.64 3.08
C SER A 41 8.57 8.28 4.45
N SER A 42 7.74 7.67 5.32
CA SER A 42 7.54 8.21 6.68
C SER A 42 8.78 7.95 7.55
N GLU A 43 9.11 8.91 8.40
CA GLU A 43 10.25 8.84 9.31
C GLU A 43 10.10 7.70 10.32
N GLU A 44 8.88 7.44 10.77
CA GLU A 44 8.54 6.33 11.67
C GLU A 44 8.85 4.97 11.04
N VAL A 45 8.48 4.76 9.78
CA VAL A 45 8.76 3.51 9.06
C VAL A 45 10.24 3.33 8.85
N ARG A 46 10.94 4.40 8.47
CA ARG A 46 12.39 4.37 8.31
C ARG A 46 13.09 4.00 9.62
N THR A 47 12.64 4.57 10.74
CA THR A 47 13.20 4.29 12.06
C THR A 47 12.99 2.83 12.46
N GLU A 48 11.77 2.29 12.31
CA GLU A 48 11.52 0.88 12.65
C GLU A 48 12.25 -0.09 11.73
N VAL A 49 12.33 0.20 10.43
CA VAL A 49 13.10 -0.63 9.49
C VAL A 49 14.59 -0.57 9.83
N MET A 50 15.13 0.60 10.16
CA MET A 50 16.52 0.76 10.60
C MET A 50 16.81 -0.03 11.88
N GLN A 51 15.92 0.03 12.87
CA GLN A 51 16.07 -0.72 14.13
C GLN A 51 15.97 -2.24 13.92
N LYS A 52 15.09 -2.70 13.03
CA LYS A 52 14.83 -4.13 12.83
C LYS A 52 15.82 -4.81 11.90
N PHE A 53 16.23 -4.14 10.83
CA PHE A 53 17.02 -4.73 9.74
C PHE A 53 18.41 -4.12 9.61
N GLY A 54 18.62 -2.89 10.09
CA GLY A 54 19.89 -2.19 9.99
C GLY A 54 19.84 -0.94 9.09
N PRO A 55 20.82 -0.04 9.23
CA PRO A 55 20.86 1.23 8.50
C PRO A 55 21.02 1.07 6.97
N GLU A 56 21.57 -0.04 6.49
CA GLU A 56 21.75 -0.31 5.05
C GLU A 56 20.42 -0.45 4.27
N PHE A 57 19.32 -0.68 5.00
CA PHE A 57 17.97 -0.79 4.44
C PHE A 57 17.23 0.55 4.36
N VAL A 58 17.88 1.64 4.79
CA VAL A 58 17.33 3.00 4.76
C VAL A 58 18.26 3.93 3.98
N LEU A 59 17.68 4.67 3.05
CA LEU A 59 18.32 5.74 2.30
C LEU A 59 17.87 7.10 2.86
N GLU A 60 18.58 8.17 2.52
CA GLU A 60 18.18 9.53 2.90
C GLU A 60 16.76 9.90 2.44
N THR A 61 16.34 9.35 1.29
CA THR A 61 15.06 9.64 0.64
C THR A 61 13.93 8.67 1.00
N GLY A 62 14.20 7.62 1.78
CA GLY A 62 13.21 6.58 2.12
C GLY A 62 13.83 5.20 2.29
N LEU A 63 13.04 4.13 2.14
CA LEU A 63 13.54 2.76 2.24
C LEU A 63 14.35 2.32 1.02
N ASN A 64 15.40 1.53 1.24
CA ASN A 64 16.16 0.86 0.18
C ASN A 64 15.38 -0.36 -0.33
N ARG A 65 14.41 -0.11 -1.24
CA ARG A 65 13.50 -1.16 -1.74
C ARG A 65 14.22 -2.32 -2.43
N PRO A 66 15.26 -2.11 -3.26
CA PRO A 66 16.03 -3.22 -3.83
C PRO A 66 16.68 -4.11 -2.77
N ALA A 67 17.30 -3.52 -1.74
CA ALA A 67 17.92 -4.28 -0.66
C ALA A 67 16.88 -5.04 0.18
N LEU A 68 15.78 -4.38 0.55
CA LEU A 68 14.67 -5.02 1.27
C LEU A 68 14.04 -6.14 0.44
N ALA A 69 13.82 -5.92 -0.86
CA ALA A 69 13.27 -6.95 -1.76
C ALA A 69 14.17 -8.18 -1.80
N LYS A 70 15.49 -7.99 -1.92
CA LYS A 70 16.46 -9.09 -1.88
C LYS A 70 16.42 -9.84 -0.54
N LEU A 71 16.34 -9.12 0.58
CA LEU A 71 16.24 -9.73 1.91
C LEU A 71 14.97 -10.57 2.06
N VAL A 72 13.81 -10.02 1.71
CA VAL A 72 12.51 -10.66 1.97
C VAL A 72 12.11 -11.70 0.92
N PHE A 73 12.81 -11.76 -0.22
CA PHE A 73 12.53 -12.73 -1.28
C PHE A 73 12.81 -14.15 -0.82
N ASP A 74 13.97 -14.38 -0.19
CA ASP A 74 14.41 -15.69 0.28
C ASP A 74 14.27 -15.89 1.80
N ASN A 75 13.81 -14.87 2.53
CA ASN A 75 13.65 -14.94 3.99
C ASN A 75 12.18 -14.66 4.40
N PRO A 76 11.39 -15.71 4.65
CA PRO A 76 9.99 -15.59 5.09
C PRO A 76 9.82 -14.85 6.42
N GLU A 77 10.78 -14.98 7.34
CA GLU A 77 10.75 -14.30 8.65
C GLU A 77 10.99 -12.79 8.49
N ALA A 78 12.00 -12.41 7.69
CA ALA A 78 12.24 -11.01 7.35
C ALA A 78 11.05 -10.40 6.61
N ARG A 79 10.41 -11.16 5.71
CA ARG A 79 9.18 -10.75 5.03
C ARG A 79 8.04 -10.49 6.01
N ALA A 80 7.83 -11.39 6.98
CA ALA A 80 6.79 -11.22 7.99
C ALA A 80 7.06 -9.99 8.88
N ALA A 81 8.30 -9.79 9.30
CA ALA A 81 8.70 -8.63 10.09
C ALA A 81 8.51 -7.31 9.33
N LEU A 82 8.92 -7.26 8.05
CA LEU A 82 8.72 -6.07 7.22
C LEU A 82 7.23 -5.79 7.01
N ASN A 83 6.43 -6.82 6.75
CA ASN A 83 4.99 -6.68 6.59
C ASN A 83 4.31 -6.20 7.89
N ALA A 84 4.76 -6.65 9.07
CA ALA A 84 4.24 -6.20 10.35
C ALA A 84 4.49 -4.70 10.59
N ILE A 85 5.61 -4.17 10.11
CA ILE A 85 5.92 -2.73 10.15
C ILE A 85 5.03 -1.97 9.15
N ILE A 86 4.95 -2.45 7.90
CA ILE A 86 4.33 -1.68 6.81
C ILE A 86 2.78 -1.74 6.84
N HIS A 87 2.19 -2.91 7.09
CA HIS A 87 0.75 -3.14 6.92
C HIS A 87 -0.15 -2.27 7.80
N PRO A 88 0.11 -2.09 9.11
CA PRO A 88 -0.73 -1.25 9.96
C PRO A 88 -0.81 0.20 9.47
N ARG A 89 0.30 0.71 8.95
CA ARG A 89 0.41 2.09 8.46
C ARG A 89 -0.25 2.28 7.11
N VAL A 90 -0.09 1.30 6.22
CA VAL A 90 -0.84 1.26 4.96
C VAL A 90 -2.34 1.24 5.24
N ARG A 91 -2.81 0.43 6.20
CA ARG A 91 -4.22 0.39 6.61
C ARG A 91 -4.71 1.73 7.18
N SER A 92 -3.91 2.37 8.04
CA SER A 92 -4.24 3.69 8.60
C SER A 92 -4.35 4.77 7.52
N GLU A 93 -3.37 4.83 6.61
CA GLU A 93 -3.39 5.80 5.51
C GLU A 93 -4.54 5.54 4.52
N MET A 94 -4.87 4.27 4.26
CA MET A 94 -6.06 3.90 3.48
C MET A 94 -7.35 4.37 4.16
N ALA A 95 -7.49 4.19 5.48
CA ALA A 95 -8.64 4.65 6.23
C ALA A 95 -8.75 6.20 6.25
N ARG A 96 -7.62 6.90 6.38
CA ARG A 96 -7.57 8.38 6.33
C ARG A 96 -8.06 8.91 4.98
N ARG A 97 -7.50 8.40 3.87
CA ARG A 97 -7.92 8.79 2.51
C ARG A 97 -9.37 8.44 2.22
N GLN A 98 -9.82 7.31 2.74
CA GLN A 98 -11.22 6.90 2.65
C GLN A 98 -12.14 7.94 3.31
N ALA A 99 -11.83 8.35 4.54
CA ALA A 99 -12.61 9.36 5.26
C ALA A 99 -12.62 10.72 4.54
N GLU A 100 -11.49 11.13 3.95
CA GLU A 100 -11.40 12.35 3.13
C GLU A 100 -12.33 12.29 1.91
N LEU A 101 -12.37 11.15 1.22
CA LEU A 101 -13.25 10.95 0.06
C LEU A 101 -14.73 10.88 0.48
N GLU A 102 -15.03 10.29 1.63
CA GLU A 102 -16.38 10.27 2.21
C GLU A 102 -16.86 11.69 2.53
N ALA A 103 -16.02 12.49 3.18
CA ALA A 103 -16.32 13.91 3.47
C ALA A 103 -16.49 14.75 2.19
N ALA A 104 -15.77 14.41 1.12
CA ALA A 104 -15.92 15.04 -0.20
C ALA A 104 -17.16 14.57 -0.98
N GLY A 105 -18.01 13.72 -0.40
CA GLY A 105 -19.27 13.26 -1.02
C GLY A 105 -19.07 12.18 -2.09
N ALA A 106 -17.95 11.45 -2.08
CA ALA A 106 -17.72 10.41 -3.06
C ALA A 106 -18.72 9.24 -2.88
N ALA A 107 -19.31 8.79 -4.00
CA ALA A 107 -20.28 7.68 -3.98
C ALA A 107 -19.60 6.29 -3.93
N VAL A 108 -18.40 6.19 -4.51
CA VAL A 108 -17.63 4.93 -4.68
C VAL A 108 -16.16 5.19 -4.42
N VAL A 109 -15.50 4.31 -3.67
CA VAL A 109 -14.05 4.28 -3.53
C VAL A 109 -13.47 2.96 -4.00
N VAL A 110 -12.48 3.05 -4.89
CA VAL A 110 -11.72 1.90 -5.42
C VAL A 110 -10.32 1.94 -4.84
N GLN A 111 -9.88 0.86 -4.19
CA GLN A 111 -8.54 0.75 -3.60
C GLN A 111 -7.73 -0.34 -4.32
N ASP A 112 -6.60 0.05 -4.95
CA ASP A 112 -5.72 -0.87 -5.66
C ASP A 112 -4.77 -1.57 -4.68
N ILE A 113 -4.96 -2.87 -4.44
CA ILE A 113 -4.21 -3.65 -3.47
C ILE A 113 -3.65 -4.90 -4.18
N PRO A 114 -2.37 -4.90 -4.59
CA PRO A 114 -1.76 -5.99 -5.35
C PRO A 114 -1.74 -7.36 -4.66
N LEU A 115 -1.90 -7.39 -3.34
CA LEU A 115 -1.87 -8.59 -2.49
C LEU A 115 -3.10 -8.65 -1.57
N LEU A 116 -4.29 -8.38 -2.12
CA LEU A 116 -5.51 -8.20 -1.34
C LEU A 116 -5.89 -9.49 -0.58
N PHE A 117 -5.85 -10.63 -1.28
CA PHE A 117 -6.23 -11.92 -0.72
C PHE A 117 -5.10 -12.53 0.14
N GLU A 118 -3.86 -12.36 -0.30
CA GLU A 118 -2.66 -12.84 0.37
C GLU A 118 -2.47 -12.19 1.75
N ASN A 119 -3.00 -10.98 1.93
CA ASN A 119 -2.96 -10.25 3.19
C ASN A 119 -4.27 -10.30 4.00
N GLY A 120 -5.25 -11.12 3.57
CA GLY A 120 -6.53 -11.27 4.25
C GLY A 120 -7.36 -9.98 4.31
N LEU A 121 -7.21 -9.08 3.34
CA LEU A 121 -7.83 -7.74 3.34
C LEU A 121 -9.24 -7.71 2.73
N GLN A 122 -9.75 -8.84 2.25
CA GLN A 122 -11.04 -8.95 1.59
C GLN A 122 -12.24 -8.57 2.47
N THR A 123 -12.11 -8.65 3.80
CA THR A 123 -13.19 -8.28 4.73
C THR A 123 -13.39 -6.77 4.88
N LEU A 124 -12.49 -5.96 4.30
CA LEU A 124 -12.53 -4.50 4.38
C LEU A 124 -13.38 -3.84 3.27
N PHE A 125 -13.84 -4.64 2.30
CA PHE A 125 -14.56 -4.24 1.09
C PHE A 125 -15.88 -5.00 0.99
#